data_AF-A0A7Y2FXV8-F1
#
_entry.id   AF-A0A7Y2FXV8-F1
#
_cell.length_a   1.000
_cell.length_b   1.000
_cell.length_c   1.000
_cell.angle_alpha   90.00
_cell.angle_beta   90.00
_cell.angle_gamma   90.00
#
_symmetry.space_group_name_H-M   'P 1'
#
loop_
_entity.id
_entity.type
_entity.pdbx_description
1 polymer ?
#
loop_
_entity_poly.entity_id
_entity_poly.type
_entity_poly.pdbx_seq_one_letter_code
_entity_poly.pdbx_strand_id
1 'polypeptide(L)'
;MAVILIAFFGLITSCNESEDVELISVEDYVDEAVFSMESAMKIGRHGCYNLIFPVTIEFPDGTSVSVDGKDELKETIKGWREENPEVDGRPHLAFPFEVLSEDGQVITIDDRGELRARRAACHRKYHDRPWRPGRGLRAACFDLVFPLSIEFPNGSVLEAANPQTLKNAIRAWLHTVDNPQGRPTVVFPVTVEYEDGSQVEVASKEDLKELKDQCDDSE
;
A
#
# COMPACT_ATOMS: atom_id res chain seq x y z
N MET A 1 -43.67 30.07 54.37
CA MET A 1 -42.79 29.97 53.19
C MET A 1 -41.43 29.47 53.67
N ALA A 2 -41.07 28.24 53.32
CA ALA A 2 -39.71 27.74 53.48
C ALA A 2 -39.45 26.85 52.25
N VAL A 3 -38.69 27.37 51.30
CA VAL A 3 -38.29 26.67 50.08
C VAL A 3 -37.01 25.91 50.41
N ILE A 4 -37.07 24.59 50.42
CA ILE A 4 -35.91 23.71 50.54
C ILE A 4 -35.31 23.61 49.13
N LEU A 5 -34.18 24.28 48.92
CA LEU A 5 -33.40 24.25 47.71
C LEU A 5 -32.53 22.99 47.71
N ILE A 6 -32.78 22.13 46.72
CA ILE A 6 -32.04 20.90 46.44
C ILE A 6 -30.69 21.28 45.83
N ALA A 7 -29.59 20.95 46.51
CA ALA A 7 -28.23 21.02 45.95
C ALA A 7 -27.83 19.64 45.42
N PHE A 8 -28.12 19.38 44.15
CA PHE A 8 -27.49 18.30 43.39
C PHE A 8 -26.07 18.77 43.02
N PHE A 9 -25.06 18.30 43.75
CA PHE A 9 -23.67 18.35 43.29
C PHE A 9 -23.51 17.25 42.23
N GLY A 10 -23.79 17.61 40.97
CA GLY A 10 -23.38 16.81 39.82
C GLY A 10 -21.87 16.92 39.67
N LEU A 11 -21.17 15.82 39.92
CA LEU A 11 -19.78 15.64 39.50
C LEU A 11 -19.76 15.70 37.97
N ILE A 12 -19.37 16.86 37.43
CA ILE A 12 -19.02 17.00 36.01
C ILE A 12 -17.72 16.23 35.84
N THR A 13 -17.84 15.00 35.35
CA THR A 13 -16.72 14.25 34.79
C THR A 13 -16.21 15.05 33.59
N SER A 14 -15.02 15.62 33.73
CA SER A 14 -14.31 16.25 32.63
C SER A 14 -13.91 15.14 31.65
N CYS A 15 -14.51 15.10 30.47
CA CYS A 15 -14.01 14.29 29.35
C CYS A 15 -12.67 14.89 28.90
N ASN A 16 -11.66 14.04 28.76
CA ASN A 16 -10.30 14.41 28.38
C ASN A 16 -10.23 14.64 26.87
N GLU A 17 -10.49 15.87 26.42
CA GLU A 17 -10.54 16.27 25.01
C GLU A 17 -9.17 16.18 24.30
N SER A 18 -8.06 16.03 25.03
CA SER A 18 -6.70 16.04 24.45
C SER A 18 -6.26 14.71 23.84
N GLU A 19 -6.64 13.57 24.43
CA GLU A 19 -6.22 12.24 23.92
C GLU A 19 -6.87 11.92 22.58
N ASP A 20 -8.16 12.27 22.41
CA ASP A 20 -8.88 12.05 21.16
C ASP A 20 -8.33 12.92 20.02
N VAL A 21 -7.87 14.14 20.32
CA VAL A 21 -7.28 15.05 19.32
C VAL A 21 -5.90 14.56 18.86
N GLU A 22 -5.07 14.05 19.77
CA GLU A 22 -3.79 13.46 19.40
C GLU A 22 -3.97 12.21 18.53
N LEU A 23 -4.90 11.32 18.88
CA LEU A 23 -5.21 10.11 18.09
C LEU A 23 -5.74 10.44 16.69
N ILE A 24 -6.64 11.43 16.57
CA ILE A 24 -7.14 11.89 15.26
C ILE A 24 -6.00 12.47 14.42
N SER A 25 -5.06 13.20 15.03
CA SER A 25 -3.91 13.77 14.32
C SER A 25 -2.92 12.71 13.82
N VAL A 26 -2.74 11.63 14.58
CA VAL A 26 -1.89 10.50 14.19
C VAL A 26 -2.55 9.71 13.07
N GLU A 27 -3.84 9.41 13.17
CA GLU A 27 -4.58 8.70 12.11
C GLU A 27 -4.59 9.49 10.81
N ASP A 28 -4.85 10.80 10.88
CA ASP A 28 -4.77 11.70 9.71
C ASP A 28 -3.36 11.69 9.08
N TYR A 29 -2.30 11.66 9.90
CA TYR A 29 -0.93 11.56 9.43
C TYR A 29 -0.65 10.22 8.73
N VAL A 30 -1.09 9.09 9.31
CA VAL A 30 -0.90 7.76 8.71
C VAL A 30 -1.62 7.70 7.36
N ASP A 31 -2.88 8.16 7.32
CA ASP A 31 -3.68 8.18 6.11
C ASP A 31 -3.03 9.03 5.03
N GLU A 32 -2.52 10.20 5.40
CA GLU A 32 -1.84 11.10 4.47
C GLU A 32 -0.48 10.57 3.99
N ALA A 33 0.29 9.92 4.87
CA ALA A 33 1.56 9.29 4.54
C ALA A 33 1.37 8.17 3.52
N VAL A 34 0.46 7.24 3.80
CA VAL A 34 0.13 6.14 2.89
C VAL A 34 -0.43 6.68 1.57
N PHE A 35 -1.34 7.66 1.61
CA PHE A 35 -1.90 8.27 0.41
C PHE A 35 -0.81 8.91 -0.46
N SER A 36 0.14 9.60 0.18
CA SER A 36 1.24 10.25 -0.52
C SER A 36 2.15 9.24 -1.22
N MET A 37 2.43 8.11 -0.58
CA MET A 37 3.20 7.02 -1.19
C MET A 37 2.41 6.40 -2.35
N GLU A 38 1.14 6.07 -2.13
CA GLU A 38 0.30 5.44 -3.14
C GLU A 38 0.14 6.32 -4.39
N SER A 39 -0.13 7.61 -4.18
CA SER A 39 -0.31 8.60 -5.23
C SER A 39 0.99 8.96 -5.95
N ALA A 40 2.11 9.01 -5.22
CA ALA A 40 3.41 9.28 -5.81
C ALA A 40 3.80 8.18 -6.80
N MET A 41 3.43 6.93 -6.52
CA MET A 41 3.78 5.76 -7.32
C MET A 41 2.65 5.28 -8.25
N LYS A 42 1.45 5.85 -8.14
CA LYS A 42 0.23 5.35 -8.78
C LYS A 42 0.04 3.85 -8.51
N ILE A 43 0.15 3.47 -7.24
CA ILE A 43 -0.17 2.13 -6.75
C ILE A 43 -1.56 2.12 -6.10
N GLY A 44 -2.14 0.93 -5.93
CA GLY A 44 -3.43 0.74 -5.28
C GLY A 44 -4.59 0.77 -6.27
N ARG A 45 -5.81 1.00 -5.75
CA ARG A 45 -7.07 0.89 -6.48
C ARG A 45 -7.11 1.69 -7.77
N HIS A 46 -6.79 2.98 -7.67
CA HIS A 46 -6.83 3.93 -8.78
C HIS A 46 -5.50 4.07 -9.53
N GLY A 47 -4.52 3.23 -9.18
CA GLY A 47 -3.18 3.19 -9.75
C GLY A 47 -3.02 2.06 -10.75
N CYS A 48 -1.99 2.12 -11.61
CA CYS A 48 -1.70 1.05 -12.57
C CYS A 48 -0.90 -0.11 -11.97
N TYR A 49 -0.51 0.02 -10.71
CA TYR A 49 0.44 -0.86 -10.06
C TYR A 49 -0.09 -1.34 -8.71
N ASN A 50 0.31 -2.52 -8.29
CA ASN A 50 0.10 -3.04 -6.95
C ASN A 50 1.47 -3.29 -6.31
N LEU A 51 1.65 -2.90 -5.06
CA LEU A 51 2.91 -3.04 -4.36
C LEU A 51 3.16 -4.51 -3.99
N ILE A 52 4.37 -5.01 -4.21
CA ILE A 52 4.77 -6.35 -3.78
C ILE A 52 5.62 -6.19 -2.52
N PHE A 53 5.17 -6.82 -1.44
CA PHE A 53 5.91 -6.85 -0.18
C PHE A 53 7.06 -7.89 -0.22
N PRO A 54 8.05 -7.78 0.68
CA PRO A 54 8.27 -6.68 1.61
C PRO A 54 8.70 -5.39 0.93
N VAL A 55 8.49 -4.27 1.62
CA VAL A 55 9.01 -2.96 1.22
C VAL A 55 9.73 -2.29 2.38
N THR A 56 10.69 -1.43 2.06
CA THR A 56 11.41 -0.65 3.07
C THR A 56 10.91 0.77 3.05
N ILE A 57 10.52 1.26 4.23
CA ILE A 57 10.06 2.63 4.47
C ILE A 57 11.25 3.42 4.99
N GLU A 58 11.52 4.58 4.40
CA GLU A 58 12.46 5.59 4.91
C GLU A 58 11.68 6.74 5.53
N PHE A 59 11.95 7.00 6.81
CA PHE A 59 11.32 8.06 7.59
C PHE A 59 12.07 9.40 7.47
N PRO A 60 11.41 10.53 7.77
CA PRO A 60 12.03 11.86 7.72
C PRO A 60 13.25 12.05 8.65
N ASP A 61 13.34 11.27 9.73
CA ASP A 61 14.48 11.26 10.66
C ASP A 61 15.71 10.51 10.11
N GLY A 62 15.59 9.90 8.94
CA GLY A 62 16.63 9.09 8.30
C GLY A 62 16.66 7.62 8.76
N THR A 63 15.73 7.20 9.62
CA THR A 63 15.55 5.79 9.96
C THR A 63 14.82 5.04 8.86
N SER A 64 14.97 3.71 8.82
CA SER A 64 14.29 2.88 7.84
C SER A 64 13.84 1.55 8.44
N VAL A 65 12.66 1.08 8.03
CA VAL A 65 12.06 -0.18 8.51
C VAL A 65 11.53 -0.99 7.33
N SER A 66 11.75 -2.31 7.35
CA SER A 66 11.15 -3.23 6.37
C SER A 66 9.83 -3.76 6.91
N VAL A 67 8.80 -3.77 6.08
CA VAL A 67 7.46 -4.29 6.40
C VAL A 67 7.06 -5.34 5.37
N ASP A 68 6.40 -6.40 5.82
CA ASP A 68 6.00 -7.57 5.04
C ASP A 68 4.55 -7.51 4.56
N GLY A 69 3.78 -6.52 5.03
CA GLY A 69 2.38 -6.34 4.64
C GLY A 69 1.88 -4.91 4.77
N LYS A 70 0.67 -4.70 4.26
CA LYS A 70 0.02 -3.38 4.21
C LYS A 70 -0.51 -2.92 5.57
N ASP A 71 -1.00 -3.83 6.39
CA ASP A 71 -1.43 -3.49 7.76
C ASP A 71 -0.22 -3.15 8.62
N GLU A 72 0.85 -3.94 8.53
CA GLU A 72 2.12 -3.66 9.18
C GLU A 72 2.72 -2.32 8.72
N LEU A 73 2.60 -1.97 7.43
CA LEU A 73 2.98 -0.64 6.91
C LEU A 73 2.26 0.49 7.67
N LYS A 74 0.94 0.39 7.86
CA LYS A 74 0.15 1.39 8.59
C LYS A 74 0.54 1.45 10.06
N GLU A 75 0.63 0.30 10.72
CA GLU A 75 1.01 0.18 12.13
C GLU A 75 2.42 0.73 12.38
N THR A 76 3.36 0.46 11.48
CA THR A 76 4.75 0.95 11.56
C THR A 76 4.81 2.47 11.43
N ILE A 77 4.05 3.06 10.51
CA ILE A 77 3.97 4.54 10.36
C ILE A 77 3.30 5.16 11.59
N LYS A 78 2.25 4.52 12.11
CA LYS A 78 1.53 4.95 13.31
C LYS A 78 2.48 5.01 14.51
N GLY A 79 3.14 3.89 14.82
CA GLY A 79 4.09 3.81 15.94
C GLY A 79 5.24 4.81 15.79
N TRP A 80 5.81 4.95 14.60
CA TRP A 80 6.86 5.95 14.37
C TRP A 80 6.36 7.39 14.61
N ARG A 81 5.13 7.72 14.19
CA ARG A 81 4.56 9.07 14.40
C ARG A 81 4.28 9.35 15.88
N GLU A 82 3.81 8.36 16.62
CA GLU A 82 3.57 8.46 18.07
C GLU A 82 4.89 8.71 18.84
N GLU A 83 5.98 8.07 18.41
CA GLU A 83 7.31 8.26 19.01
C GLU A 83 8.01 9.56 18.56
N ASN A 84 7.63 10.11 17.40
CA ASN A 84 8.27 11.26 16.76
C ASN A 84 7.27 12.39 16.39
N PRO A 85 6.49 12.93 17.35
CA PRO A 85 5.43 13.89 17.07
C PRO A 85 5.94 15.24 16.51
N GLU A 86 7.16 15.62 16.89
CA GLU A 86 7.81 16.89 16.51
C GLU A 86 8.56 16.80 15.16
N VAL A 87 8.68 15.61 14.57
CA VAL A 87 9.39 15.45 13.30
C VAL A 87 8.45 15.75 12.14
N ASP A 88 8.76 16.80 11.41
CA ASP A 88 8.05 17.18 10.19
C ASP A 88 8.51 16.36 8.98
N GLY A 89 7.57 16.04 8.10
CA GLY A 89 7.82 15.30 6.86
C GLY A 89 6.97 14.04 6.77
N ARG A 90 7.13 13.29 5.68
CA ARG A 90 6.42 12.02 5.45
C ARG A 90 7.39 10.93 5.06
N PRO A 91 7.13 9.68 5.44
CA PRO A 91 7.91 8.56 4.97
C PRO A 91 7.74 8.36 3.46
N HIS A 92 8.70 7.66 2.87
CA HIS A 92 8.65 7.22 1.48
C HIS A 92 9.29 5.84 1.33
N LEU A 93 9.05 5.15 0.23
CA LEU A 93 9.70 3.86 -0.01
C LEU A 93 11.16 4.03 -0.43
N ALA A 94 12.02 3.21 0.17
CA ALA A 94 13.41 3.05 -0.24
C ALA A 94 13.48 2.30 -1.57
N PHE A 95 14.44 2.68 -2.42
CA PHE A 95 14.77 1.91 -3.62
C PHE A 95 15.77 0.79 -3.30
N PRO A 96 15.75 -0.35 -4.01
CA PRO A 96 14.76 -0.74 -5.02
C PRO A 96 13.53 -1.43 -4.40
N PHE A 97 12.39 -1.35 -5.09
CA PHE A 97 11.15 -2.06 -4.73
C PHE A 97 10.44 -2.61 -5.96
N GLU A 98 9.52 -3.56 -5.74
CA GLU A 98 8.83 -4.31 -6.79
C GLU A 98 7.34 -3.97 -6.83
N VAL A 99 6.80 -3.88 -8.04
CA VAL A 99 5.37 -3.67 -8.28
C VAL A 99 4.84 -4.65 -9.31
N LEU A 100 3.58 -5.06 -9.15
CA LEU A 100 2.83 -5.79 -10.16
C LEU A 100 2.03 -4.80 -11.01
N SER A 101 2.15 -4.89 -12.33
CA SER A 101 1.29 -4.16 -13.25
C SER A 101 -0.08 -4.82 -13.42
N GLU A 102 -1.05 -4.06 -13.95
CA GLU A 102 -2.38 -4.59 -14.36
C GLU A 102 -2.28 -5.74 -15.37
N ASP A 103 -1.16 -5.77 -16.10
CA ASP A 103 -0.84 -6.80 -17.08
C ASP A 103 -0.20 -8.06 -16.45
N GLY A 104 -0.12 -8.16 -15.12
CA GLY A 104 0.51 -9.28 -14.43
C GLY A 104 2.04 -9.33 -14.54
N GLN A 105 2.68 -8.30 -15.12
CA GLN A 105 4.14 -8.20 -15.17
C GLN A 105 4.67 -7.69 -13.83
N VAL A 106 5.73 -8.32 -13.34
CA VAL A 106 6.47 -7.83 -12.19
C VAL A 106 7.57 -6.87 -12.65
N ILE A 107 7.60 -5.70 -12.05
CA ILE A 107 8.47 -4.58 -12.41
C ILE A 107 9.26 -4.18 -11.17
N THR A 108 10.58 -4.29 -11.24
CA THR A 108 11.48 -3.64 -10.28
C THR A 108 11.64 -2.17 -10.65
N ILE A 109 11.62 -1.30 -9.64
CA ILE A 109 11.87 0.12 -9.75
C ILE A 109 13.15 0.41 -8.96
N ASP A 110 14.22 0.71 -9.69
CA ASP A 110 15.56 0.85 -9.11
C ASP A 110 15.88 2.27 -8.63
N ASP A 111 15.25 3.29 -9.22
CA ASP A 111 15.48 4.68 -8.87
C ASP A 111 14.29 5.62 -9.14
N ARG A 112 14.46 6.88 -8.75
CA ARG A 112 13.45 7.94 -8.94
C ARG A 112 13.14 8.24 -10.41
N GLY A 113 14.12 8.06 -11.30
CA GLY A 113 13.96 8.24 -12.75
C GLY A 113 13.05 7.16 -13.34
N GLU A 114 13.28 5.90 -12.98
CA GLU A 114 12.42 4.78 -13.37
C GLU A 114 11.01 4.96 -12.81
N LEU A 115 10.88 5.34 -11.54
CA LEU A 115 9.58 5.61 -10.93
C LEU A 115 8.80 6.68 -11.71
N ARG A 116 9.46 7.78 -12.08
CA ARG A 116 8.83 8.85 -12.90
C ARG A 116 8.39 8.32 -14.26
N ALA A 117 9.20 7.49 -14.90
CA ALA A 117 8.85 6.89 -16.19
C ALA A 117 7.62 5.98 -16.07
N ARG A 118 7.56 5.12 -15.03
CA ARG A 118 6.40 4.26 -14.74
C ARG A 118 5.14 5.08 -14.46
N ARG A 119 5.27 6.13 -13.63
CA ARG A 119 4.16 7.05 -13.33
C ARG A 119 3.62 7.75 -14.58
N ALA A 120 4.50 8.15 -15.50
CA ALA A 120 4.13 8.80 -16.75
C ALA A 120 3.44 7.83 -17.74
N ALA A 121 3.85 6.56 -17.75
CA ALA A 121 3.23 5.51 -18.56
C ALA A 121 1.85 5.08 -18.04
N CYS A 122 1.56 5.29 -16.75
CA CYS A 122 0.26 4.99 -16.19
C CYS A 122 -0.79 6.03 -16.58
N HIS A 123 -1.71 5.66 -17.48
CA HIS A 123 -2.75 6.55 -18.03
C HIS A 123 -4.07 6.53 -17.24
N ARG A 124 -4.20 5.70 -16.20
CA ARG A 124 -5.36 5.77 -15.31
C ARG A 124 -5.46 7.15 -14.66
N LYS A 125 -6.69 7.64 -14.54
CA LYS A 125 -7.01 8.87 -13.83
C LYS A 125 -6.86 8.60 -12.33
N TYR A 126 -5.63 8.53 -11.85
CA TYR A 126 -5.36 8.60 -10.42
C TYR A 126 -6.02 9.90 -9.95
N HIS A 127 -7.04 9.80 -9.11
CA HIS A 127 -7.90 10.94 -8.82
C HIS A 127 -7.03 12.15 -8.40
N ASP A 128 -7.01 13.20 -9.22
CA ASP A 128 -6.57 14.56 -8.84
C ASP A 128 -7.56 15.18 -7.83
N ARG A 129 -8.17 14.35 -6.95
CA ARG A 129 -9.05 14.81 -5.89
C ARG A 129 -8.15 15.22 -4.72
N PRO A 130 -8.28 16.44 -4.18
CA PRO A 130 -7.50 16.85 -3.03
C PRO A 130 -7.75 15.90 -1.86
N TRP A 131 -6.68 15.59 -1.11
CA TRP A 131 -6.76 14.81 0.12
C TRP A 131 -7.83 15.41 1.06
N ARG A 132 -8.67 14.55 1.64
CA ARG A 132 -9.69 14.95 2.61
C ARG A 132 -9.66 14.00 3.81
N PRO A 133 -9.49 14.51 5.03
CA PRO A 133 -9.52 13.68 6.24
C PRO A 133 -10.90 13.02 6.40
N GLY A 134 -10.92 11.81 6.96
CA GLY A 134 -12.15 11.05 7.21
C GLY A 134 -12.84 10.43 5.97
N ARG A 135 -12.26 10.56 4.77
CA ARG A 135 -12.57 9.67 3.64
C ARG A 135 -11.36 8.78 3.42
N GLY A 136 -11.30 7.71 4.21
CA GLY A 136 -10.16 6.80 4.24
C GLY A 136 -9.65 6.39 2.85
N LEU A 137 -8.37 6.05 2.83
CA LEU A 137 -7.67 5.43 1.72
C LEU A 137 -8.52 4.32 1.09
N ARG A 138 -8.74 4.40 -0.22
CA ARG A 138 -9.19 3.21 -0.96
C ARG A 138 -7.97 2.37 -1.27
N ALA A 139 -7.65 1.50 -0.32
CA ALA A 139 -6.88 0.28 -0.50
C ALA A 139 -6.92 -0.28 -1.92
N ALA A 140 -5.82 -0.90 -2.38
CA ALA A 140 -5.92 -1.89 -3.45
C ALA A 140 -7.15 -2.78 -3.18
N CYS A 141 -8.04 -2.93 -4.17
CA CYS A 141 -9.32 -3.62 -3.94
C CYS A 141 -9.16 -5.06 -3.49
N PHE A 142 -8.02 -5.64 -3.81
CA PHE A 142 -7.69 -6.99 -3.51
C PHE A 142 -6.17 -7.13 -3.37
N ASP A 143 -5.77 -8.08 -2.54
CA ASP A 143 -4.40 -8.54 -2.37
C ASP A 143 -4.20 -9.87 -3.08
N LEU A 144 -2.95 -10.17 -3.48
CA LEU A 144 -2.63 -11.47 -4.08
C LEU A 144 -2.42 -12.52 -3.00
N VAL A 145 -3.11 -13.65 -3.14
CA VAL A 145 -2.93 -14.80 -2.26
C VAL A 145 -1.79 -15.66 -2.78
N PHE A 146 -0.81 -15.91 -1.91
CA PHE A 146 0.32 -16.79 -2.18
C PHE A 146 -0.05 -18.25 -1.88
N PRO A 147 0.55 -19.24 -2.56
CA PRO A 147 1.71 -19.15 -3.45
C PRO A 147 1.39 -18.63 -4.87
N LEU A 148 2.37 -17.99 -5.51
CA LEU A 148 2.27 -17.52 -6.90
C LEU A 148 3.36 -18.14 -7.76
N SER A 149 3.00 -18.58 -8.96
CA SER A 149 3.96 -19.02 -9.97
C SER A 149 4.36 -17.87 -10.89
N ILE A 150 5.66 -17.73 -11.18
CA ILE A 150 6.21 -16.71 -12.07
C ILE A 150 6.94 -17.38 -13.22
N GLU A 151 6.62 -16.98 -14.44
CA GLU A 151 7.37 -17.31 -15.64
C GLU A 151 8.37 -16.21 -15.96
N PHE A 152 9.65 -16.57 -16.10
CA PHE A 152 10.72 -15.67 -16.51
C PHE A 152 10.82 -15.60 -18.04
N PRO A 153 11.44 -14.54 -18.61
CA PRO A 153 11.60 -14.42 -20.07
C PRO A 153 12.36 -15.56 -20.77
N ASN A 154 13.10 -16.37 -20.04
CA ASN A 154 13.78 -17.57 -20.55
C ASN A 154 12.87 -18.82 -20.60
N GLY A 155 11.59 -18.70 -20.23
CA GLY A 155 10.61 -19.78 -20.14
C GLY A 155 10.71 -20.63 -18.87
N SER A 156 11.60 -20.30 -17.92
CA SER A 156 11.64 -20.99 -16.63
C SER A 156 10.51 -20.51 -15.73
N VAL A 157 9.94 -21.42 -14.93
CA VAL A 157 8.86 -21.13 -13.99
C VAL A 157 9.34 -21.39 -12.57
N LEU A 158 9.03 -20.48 -11.66
CA LEU A 158 9.31 -20.59 -10.24
C LEU A 158 8.05 -20.35 -9.43
N GLU A 159 7.78 -21.24 -8.47
CA GLU A 159 6.72 -21.04 -7.47
C GLU A 159 7.29 -20.30 -6.26
N ALA A 160 6.71 -19.14 -5.96
CA ALA A 160 7.02 -18.35 -4.79
C ALA A 160 5.99 -18.61 -3.70
N ALA A 161 6.44 -19.15 -2.56
CA ALA A 161 5.56 -19.48 -1.43
C ALA A 161 5.00 -18.25 -0.71
N ASN A 162 5.66 -17.09 -0.83
CA ASN A 162 5.30 -15.83 -0.16
C ASN A 162 5.91 -14.64 -0.92
N PRO A 163 5.48 -13.39 -0.61
CA PRO A 163 5.96 -12.18 -1.27
C PRO A 163 7.49 -12.03 -1.22
N GLN A 164 8.11 -12.38 -0.09
CA GLN A 164 9.56 -12.32 0.09
C GLN A 164 10.31 -13.28 -0.84
N THR A 165 9.79 -14.50 -1.04
CA THR A 165 10.39 -15.49 -1.95
C THR A 165 10.29 -15.02 -3.39
N LEU A 166 9.16 -14.43 -3.76
CA LEU A 166 8.94 -13.82 -5.07
C LEU A 166 9.96 -12.71 -5.34
N LYS A 167 10.06 -11.76 -4.41
CA LYS A 167 11.01 -10.64 -4.46
C LYS A 167 12.45 -11.11 -4.61
N ASN A 168 12.87 -12.09 -3.81
CA ASN A 168 14.23 -12.64 -3.87
C ASN A 168 14.50 -13.34 -5.21
N ALA A 169 13.54 -14.08 -5.75
CA ALA A 169 13.68 -14.74 -7.04
C ALA A 169 13.86 -13.74 -8.18
N ILE A 170 13.09 -12.64 -8.19
CA ILE A 170 13.19 -11.59 -9.21
C ILE A 170 14.53 -10.87 -9.12
N ARG A 171 14.97 -10.51 -7.91
CA ARG A 171 16.28 -9.86 -7.69
C ARG A 171 17.43 -10.75 -8.13
N ALA A 172 17.39 -12.03 -7.75
CA ALA A 172 18.40 -13.00 -8.15
C ALA A 172 18.47 -13.10 -9.69
N TRP A 173 17.32 -13.16 -10.37
CA TRP A 173 17.27 -13.15 -11.83
C TRP A 173 17.85 -11.87 -12.43
N LEU A 174 17.47 -10.68 -11.95
CA LEU A 174 18.01 -9.40 -12.43
C LEU A 174 19.53 -9.32 -12.29
N HIS A 175 20.10 -9.85 -11.21
CA HIS A 175 21.56 -9.90 -11.04
C HIS A 175 22.28 -10.88 -11.98
N THR A 176 21.57 -11.79 -12.62
CA THR A 176 22.16 -12.78 -13.55
C THR A 176 22.05 -12.39 -15.02
N VAL A 177 21.20 -11.42 -15.35
CA VAL A 177 20.92 -11.03 -16.74
C VAL A 177 21.38 -9.60 -16.98
N ASP A 178 22.44 -9.44 -17.77
CA ASP A 178 22.83 -8.14 -18.30
C ASP A 178 21.78 -7.64 -19.31
N ASN A 179 21.06 -6.57 -18.95
CA ASN A 179 20.01 -5.93 -19.76
C ASN A 179 18.86 -6.89 -20.18
N PRO A 180 17.94 -7.23 -19.27
CA PRO A 180 16.89 -8.21 -19.51
C PRO A 180 15.94 -7.79 -20.65
N GLN A 181 15.82 -8.66 -21.66
CA GLN A 181 14.81 -8.54 -22.72
C GLN A 181 13.51 -9.21 -22.25
N GLY A 182 12.60 -8.44 -21.67
CA GLY A 182 11.32 -8.92 -21.14
C GLY A 182 11.22 -8.81 -19.62
N ARG A 183 10.07 -9.21 -19.07
CA ARG A 183 9.78 -9.15 -17.63
C ARG A 183 9.21 -10.48 -17.15
N PRO A 184 9.47 -10.86 -15.88
CA PRO A 184 8.76 -11.97 -15.27
C PRO A 184 7.26 -11.68 -15.21
N THR A 185 6.44 -12.68 -15.48
CA THR A 185 4.97 -12.60 -15.49
C THR A 185 4.38 -13.63 -14.56
N VAL A 186 3.31 -13.29 -13.85
CA VAL A 186 2.55 -14.28 -13.08
C VAL A 186 1.93 -15.32 -14.01
N VAL A 187 1.95 -16.59 -13.59
CA VAL A 187 1.29 -17.70 -14.27
C VAL A 187 -0.12 -17.83 -13.70
N PHE A 188 -1.11 -17.84 -14.58
CA PHE A 188 -2.50 -18.03 -14.21
C PHE A 188 -2.86 -19.51 -14.07
N PRO A 189 -3.85 -19.87 -13.21
CA PRO A 189 -4.70 -18.95 -12.43
C PRO A 189 -4.00 -18.37 -11.20
N VAL A 190 -4.43 -17.17 -10.77
CA VAL A 190 -3.99 -16.54 -9.52
C VAL A 190 -5.19 -16.25 -8.63
N THR A 191 -5.01 -16.37 -7.31
CA THR A 191 -6.07 -16.06 -6.35
C THR A 191 -5.89 -14.64 -5.81
N VAL A 192 -6.98 -13.88 -5.77
CA VAL A 192 -7.04 -12.56 -5.14
C VAL A 192 -7.99 -12.59 -3.95
N GLU A 193 -7.67 -11.83 -2.90
CA GLU A 193 -8.48 -11.68 -1.69
C GLU A 193 -8.93 -10.22 -1.53
N TYR A 194 -10.22 -9.99 -1.34
CA TYR A 194 -10.80 -8.67 -1.10
C TYR A 194 -10.71 -8.26 0.38
N GLU A 195 -10.98 -6.99 0.68
CA GLU A 195 -11.00 -6.48 2.07
C GLU A 195 -12.00 -7.20 2.99
N ASP A 196 -13.07 -7.78 2.44
CA ASP A 196 -14.05 -8.56 3.21
C ASP A 196 -13.62 -10.01 3.47
N GLY A 197 -12.42 -10.39 3.02
CA GLY A 197 -11.85 -11.74 3.10
C GLY A 197 -12.41 -12.72 2.07
N SER A 198 -13.28 -12.27 1.16
CA SER A 198 -13.71 -13.10 0.04
C SER A 198 -12.57 -13.29 -0.95
N GLN A 199 -12.51 -14.45 -1.60
CA GLN A 199 -11.45 -14.78 -2.56
C GLN A 199 -12.04 -15.15 -3.91
N VAL A 200 -11.37 -14.73 -4.98
CA VAL A 200 -11.73 -15.06 -6.35
C VAL A 200 -10.50 -15.59 -7.09
N GLU A 201 -10.69 -16.67 -7.83
CA GLU A 201 -9.70 -17.18 -8.76
C GLU A 201 -9.79 -16.43 -10.08
N VAL A 202 -8.67 -15.88 -10.50
CA VAL A 202 -8.52 -15.11 -11.73
C VAL A 202 -7.84 -16.04 -12.74
N ALA A 203 -8.52 -16.35 -13.84
CA ALA A 203 -8.07 -17.37 -14.78
C ALA A 203 -7.13 -16.83 -15.87
N SER A 204 -7.11 -15.51 -16.08
CA SER A 204 -6.30 -14.89 -17.13
C SER A 204 -5.86 -13.47 -16.78
N LYS A 205 -4.90 -12.98 -17.57
CA LYS A 205 -4.42 -11.59 -17.51
C LYS A 205 -5.56 -10.60 -17.78
N GLU A 206 -6.42 -10.92 -18.73
CA GLU A 206 -7.58 -10.13 -19.09
C GLU A 206 -8.57 -10.04 -17.92
N ASP A 207 -8.83 -11.16 -17.24
CA ASP A 207 -9.70 -11.18 -16.05
C ASP A 207 -9.11 -10.36 -14.90
N LEU A 208 -7.78 -10.41 -14.69
CA LEU A 208 -7.11 -9.62 -13.65
C LEU A 208 -7.25 -8.12 -13.91
N LYS A 209 -7.09 -7.73 -15.18
CA LYS A 209 -7.26 -6.35 -15.61
C LYS A 209 -8.70 -5.89 -15.44
N GLU A 210 -9.67 -6.72 -15.83
CA GLU A 210 -11.09 -6.41 -15.68
C GLU A 210 -11.49 -6.23 -14.21
N LEU A 211 -11.03 -7.12 -13.32
CA LEU A 211 -11.23 -6.97 -11.87
C LEU A 211 -10.68 -5.63 -11.36
N LYS A 212 -9.50 -5.22 -11.86
CA LYS A 212 -8.91 -3.93 -11.54
C LYS A 212 -9.63 -2.75 -12.18
N ASP A 213 -10.34 -2.91 -13.30
CA ASP A 213 -11.17 -1.86 -13.91
C ASP A 213 -12.49 -1.69 -13.12
N GLN A 214 -13.14 -2.78 -12.70
CA GLN A 214 -14.38 -2.75 -11.87
C GLN A 214 -14.16 -2.05 -10.51
N CYS A 215 -12.94 -2.16 -10.01
CA CYS A 215 -12.45 -1.39 -8.88
C CYS A 215 -12.55 0.12 -9.04
N ASP A 216 -12.28 0.66 -10.22
CA ASP A 216 -12.28 2.11 -10.43
C ASP A 216 -13.70 2.68 -10.48
N ASP A 217 -14.67 1.89 -10.93
CA ASP A 217 -16.05 2.31 -11.17
C ASP A 217 -16.98 2.18 -9.94
N SER A 218 -16.56 1.46 -8.90
CA SER A 218 -17.34 1.27 -7.67
C SER A 218 -17.21 2.47 -6.71
N GLU A 219 -17.89 3.58 -7.00
CA GLU A 219 -17.91 4.78 -6.13
C GLU A 219 -18.47 4.58 -4.72
#